data_AF-A0A950U451-F1
#
_entry.id   AF-A0A950U451-F1
#
_cell.length_a   1.000
_cell.length_b   1.000
_cell.length_c   1.000
_cell.angle_alpha   90.00
_cell.angle_beta   90.00
_cell.angle_gamma   90.00
#
_symmetry.space_group_name_H-M   'P 1'
#
loop_
_entity.id
_entity.type
_entity.pdbx_description
1 polymer ?
#
loop_
_entity_poly.entity_id
_entity_poly.type
_entity_poly.pdbx_seq_one_letter_code
_entity_poly.pdbx_strand_id
1 'polypeptide(L)' 'RLVLAIPVAPTDTLNRLRQEVDQIECLDTPADFFAVGQFYRDFPQLRDEEVIAMLEEARAFISSAKTDR' A
#
# COMPACT_ATOMS: atom_id res chain seq x y z
N ARG A 1 0.46 16.99 4.19
CA ARG A 1 1.24 16.30 3.14
C ARG A 1 0.66 14.91 2.96
N LEU A 2 0.16 14.58 1.78
CA LEU A 2 -0.39 13.29 1.38
C LEU A 2 0.61 12.57 0.47
N VAL A 3 1.01 11.35 0.87
CA VAL A 3 1.99 10.54 0.13
C VAL A 3 1.33 9.23 -0.30
N LEU A 4 1.40 8.91 -1.58
CA LEU A 4 1.06 7.59 -2.11
C LEU A 4 2.32 6.72 -2.11
N ALA A 5 2.38 5.73 -1.22
CA ALA A 5 3.46 4.76 -1.17
C ALA A 5 2.95 3.39 -1.60
N ILE A 6 3.44 2.87 -2.74
CA ILE A 6 3.01 1.60 -3.31
C ILE A 6 4.18 0.86 -3.95
N PRO A 7 4.18 -0.49 -3.94
CA PRO A 7 5.28 -1.25 -4.50
C PRO A 7 5.31 -1.20 -6.03
N VAL A 8 4.16 -1.27 -6.69
CA VAL A 8 4.07 -1.37 -8.15
C VAL A 8 2.81 -0.70 -8.68
N ALA A 9 2.90 -0.04 -9.83
CA ALA A 9 1.74 0.50 -10.54
C ALA A 9 2.02 0.68 -12.04
N PRO A 10 0.97 0.74 -12.89
CA PRO A 10 1.10 1.23 -14.25
C PRO A 10 1.44 2.72 -14.32
N THR A 11 2.24 3.12 -15.32
CA THR A 11 2.66 4.52 -15.53
C THR A 11 1.48 5.48 -15.72
N ASP A 12 0.45 5.08 -16.46
CA ASP A 12 -0.74 5.88 -16.72
C ASP A 12 -1.57 6.13 -15.45
N THR A 13 -1.64 5.14 -14.57
CA THR A 13 -2.28 5.23 -13.26
C THR A 13 -1.53 6.22 -12.36
N LEU A 14 -0.19 6.15 -12.32
CA LEU A 14 0.62 7.12 -11.59
C LEU A 14 0.41 8.55 -12.15
N ASN A 15 0.37 8.72 -13.47
CA ASN A 15 0.14 10.02 -14.10
C ASN A 15 -1.19 10.65 -13.66
N ARG A 16 -2.24 9.85 -13.56
CA ARG A 16 -3.56 10.31 -13.06
C ARG A 16 -3.51 10.69 -11.58
N LEU A 17 -2.87 9.85 -10.77
CA LEU A 17 -2.83 10.05 -9.31
C LEU A 17 -1.90 11.18 -8.87
N ARG A 18 -0.94 11.61 -9.71
CA ARG A 18 -0.06 12.75 -9.40
C ARG A 18 -0.82 14.05 -9.12
N GLN A 19 -2.04 14.19 -9.62
CA GLN A 19 -2.87 15.37 -9.35
C GLN A 19 -3.59 15.32 -8.00
N GLU A 20 -3.66 14.14 -7.37
CA GLU A 20 -4.43 13.89 -6.14
C GLU A 20 -3.55 13.84 -4.88
N VAL A 21 -2.22 13.77 -5.04
CA VAL A 21 -1.27 13.59 -3.93
C VAL A 21 -0.07 14.52 -4.04
N ASP A 22 0.53 14.90 -2.91
CA ASP A 22 1.73 15.75 -2.89
C ASP A 22 2.99 15.01 -3.35
N GLN A 23 3.02 13.68 -3.19
CA GLN A 23 4.18 12.84 -3.49
C GLN A 23 3.77 11.40 -3.80
N ILE A 24 4.49 10.78 -4.72
CA ILE A 24 4.37 9.36 -5.05
C ILE A 24 5.72 8.68 -4.80
N GLU A 25 5.70 7.60 -4.03
CA GLU A 25 6.80 6.67 -3.83
C GLU A 25 6.38 5.32 -4.43
N CYS A 26 6.90 5.00 -5.62
CA CYS A 26 6.61 3.76 -6.33
C CYS A 26 7.89 3.01 -6.62
N LEU A 27 8.01 1.75 -6.18
CA LEU A 27 9.26 0.99 -6.33
C LEU A 27 9.47 0.49 -7.76
N ASP A 28 8.39 0.10 -8.46
CA ASP A 28 8.47 -0.40 -9.84
C ASP A 28 7.28 0.06 -10.70
N THR A 29 7.53 0.29 -11.98
CA THR A 29 6.54 0.75 -12.97
C THR A 29 6.68 -0.05 -14.28
N PRO A 30 6.38 -1.35 -14.24
CA PRO A 30 6.69 -2.28 -15.34
C PRO A 30 5.80 -2.02 -16.56
N ALA A 31 6.37 -2.21 -17.75
CA ALA A 31 5.65 -2.06 -19.02
C ALA A 31 4.53 -3.12 -19.18
N ASP A 32 4.79 -4.36 -18.77
CA ASP A 32 3.87 -5.48 -18.85
C ASP A 32 3.08 -5.66 -17.53
N PHE A 33 2.13 -4.76 -17.30
CA PHE A 33 1.27 -4.79 -16.11
C PHE A 33 -0.08 -5.46 -16.43
N PHE A 34 -0.24 -6.73 -16.08
CA PHE A 34 -1.49 -7.48 -16.28
C PHE A 34 -2.35 -7.55 -15.00
N ALA A 35 -1.72 -7.76 -13.85
CA ALA A 35 -2.40 -7.87 -12.56
C ALA A 35 -1.44 -7.52 -11.42
N VAL A 36 -1.96 -7.13 -10.26
CA VAL A 36 -1.14 -6.84 -9.07
C VAL A 36 -0.44 -8.11 -8.56
N GLY A 37 -1.15 -9.24 -8.55
CA GLY A 37 -0.65 -10.50 -7.99
C GLY A 37 0.60 -11.06 -8.70
N GLN A 38 0.88 -10.68 -9.94
CA GLN A 38 2.06 -11.17 -10.67
C GLN A 38 3.39 -10.72 -10.04
N PHE A 39 3.36 -9.67 -9.22
CA PHE A 39 4.55 -9.10 -8.56
C PHE A 39 4.81 -9.69 -7.18
N TYR A 40 3.96 -10.62 -6.73
CA TYR A 40 4.08 -11.27 -5.42
C TYR A 40 4.27 -12.77 -5.61
N ARG A 41 5.27 -13.32 -4.90
CA ARG A 41 5.44 -14.78 -4.83
C ARG A 41 4.23 -15.45 -4.18
N ASP A 42 3.73 -14.82 -3.12
CA ASP A 42 2.58 -15.27 -2.34
C ASP A 42 1.52 -14.16 -2.34
N PHE A 43 0.38 -14.44 -2.96
CA PHE A 43 -0.75 -13.50 -3.05
C PHE A 43 -2.06 -14.18 -2.62
N PRO A 44 -2.15 -14.68 -1.38
CA PRO A 44 -3.36 -15.30 -0.88
C PRO A 44 -4.49 -14.28 -0.72
N GLN A 45 -5.73 -14.73 -0.85
CA GLN A 45 -6.89 -13.95 -0.45
C GLN A 45 -6.93 -13.84 1.08
N LEU A 46 -7.22 -12.65 1.60
CA LEU A 46 -7.41 -12.44 3.03
C LEU A 46 -8.90 -12.54 3.38
N ARG A 47 -9.18 -13.11 4.55
CA ARG A 47 -10.52 -13.13 5.13
C ARG A 47 -10.78 -11.86 5.93
N ASP A 48 -12.05 -11.49 6.06
CA ASP A 48 -12.46 -10.31 6.81
C ASP A 48 -11.95 -10.35 8.26
N GLU A 49 -11.97 -11.52 8.90
CA GLU A 49 -11.50 -11.66 10.29
C GLU A 49 -9.99 -11.40 10.42
N GLU A 50 -9.21 -11.76 9.41
CA GLU A 50 -7.76 -11.55 9.39
C GLU A 50 -7.44 -10.06 9.24
N VAL A 51 -8.20 -9.35 8.38
CA VAL A 51 -8.06 -7.90 8.22
C VAL A 51 -8.43 -7.17 9.51
N ILE A 52 -9.52 -7.56 10.16
CA ILE A 52 -9.96 -6.95 11.43
C ILE A 52 -8.88 -7.12 12.50
N ALA A 53 -8.32 -8.33 12.65
CA ALA A 53 -7.25 -8.59 13.62
C ALA A 53 -6.00 -7.72 13.36
N MET A 54 -5.55 -7.61 12.10
CA MET A 54 -4.40 -6.77 11.74
C MET A 54 -4.63 -5.29 12.05
N LEU A 55 -5.86 -4.78 11.86
CA LEU A 55 -6.20 -3.40 12.20
C LEU A 55 -6.19 -3.15 13.71
N GLU A 56 -6.62 -4.11 14.52
CA GLU A 56 -6.56 -4.03 15.99
C GLU A 56 -5.10 -4.03 16.48
N GLU A 57 -4.27 -4.92 15.95
CA GLU A 57 -2.82 -4.97 16.22
C GLU A 57 -2.12 -3.65 15.86
N ALA A 58 -2.41 -3.12 14.67
CA ALA A 58 -1.87 -1.84 14.22
C ALA A 58 -2.29 -0.68 15.15
N ARG A 59 -3.53 -0.68 15.64
CA ARG A 59 -4.01 0.33 16.60
C ARG A 59 -3.24 0.26 17.92
N ALA A 60 -3.00 -0.94 18.43
CA ALA A 60 -2.20 -1.15 19.64
C ALA A 60 -0.75 -0.66 19.45
N PHE A 61 -0.13 -1.01 18.32
CA PHE A 61 1.22 -0.57 17.95
C PHE A 61 1.33 0.96 17.85
N ILE A 62 0.36 1.63 17.22
CA ILE A 62 0.35 3.09 17.11
C ILE A 62 0.14 3.75 18.49
N SER A 63 -0.67 3.14 19.36
CA SER A 63 -0.91 3.65 20.71
C SER A 63 0.34 3.57 21.58
N SER A 64 1.11 2.47 21.52
CA SER A 64 2.37 2.33 22.25
C SER A 64 3.44 3.29 21.71
N ALA A 65 3.58 3.38 20.39
CA ALA A 65 4.55 4.30 19.75
C ALA A 65 4.28 5.79 20.01
N LYS A 66 3.04 6.17 20.37
CA LYS A 66 2.67 7.53 20.80
C LYS A 66 2.90 7.77 22.29
N THR A 67 3.00 6.73 23.11
CA THR A 67 3.25 6.85 24.56
C THR A 67 4.73 7.07 24.84
N ASP A 68 5.60 6.62 23.93
CA ASP A 68 7.06 6.80 23.97
C ASP A 68 7.58 8.09 23.27
N ARG A 69 6.69 9.01 22.87
CA ARG A 69 7.04 10.34 22.31
C ARG A 69 6.46 11.46 23.16
#